data_AF-A0A1G3UPG4-F1
#
_entry.id   AF-A0A1G3UPG4-F1
#
_cell.length_a   1.000
_cell.length_b   1.000
_cell.length_c   1.000
_cell.angle_alpha   90.00
_cell.angle_beta   90.00
_cell.angle_gamma   90.00
#
_symmetry.space_group_name_H-M   'P 1'
#
loop_
_entity.id
_entity.type
_entity.pdbx_description
1 polymer ?
#
loop_
_entity_poly.entity_id
_entity_poly.type
_entity_poly.pdbx_seq_one_letter_code
_entity_poly.pdbx_strand_id
1 'polypeptide(L)'
;MEIVLRNNLILVTTDFDTLNTQWMRDFLSNHSRGMLFLEKAVLVFRNETLNEAREEFIKELSQFHAAKHDFSHEFFLRSMLKFGNQPIRVELNKDEEPQNVKVNLYAYNSDTVLISLEYPNSWVLSYLRSQLEVYVERGTDTSLVLDVSDYRAKARLEKALNKRHVLHYQISYSYNERFISKLYSDFANFSFGTLCRDEDDVQKNHFYTVLQCP
;
A
#
# COMPACT_ATOMS: atom_id res chain seq x y z
N MET A 1 -21.08 -0.23 -13.27
CA MET A 1 -19.76 -0.74 -13.62
C MET A 1 -19.64 -0.75 -15.14
N GLU A 2 -18.67 -0.03 -15.67
CA GLU A 2 -18.31 -0.01 -17.08
C GLU A 2 -16.91 -0.59 -17.23
N ILE A 3 -16.68 -1.37 -18.29
CA ILE A 3 -15.38 -2.00 -18.54
C ILE A 3 -14.88 -1.57 -19.91
N VAL A 4 -13.64 -1.07 -19.94
CA VAL A 4 -12.95 -0.67 -21.16
C VAL A 4 -11.63 -1.43 -21.26
N LEU A 5 -11.50 -2.24 -22.31
CA LEU A 5 -10.25 -2.93 -22.63
C LEU A 5 -9.33 -1.97 -23.39
N ARG A 6 -8.21 -1.58 -22.80
CA ARG A 6 -7.16 -0.79 -23.45
C ARG A 6 -5.98 -1.69 -23.77
N ASN A 7 -5.12 -1.27 -24.71
CA ASN A 7 -3.97 -2.07 -25.16
C ASN A 7 -3.01 -2.49 -24.03
N ASN A 8 -2.98 -1.74 -22.92
CA ASN A 8 -2.05 -1.93 -21.81
C ASN A 8 -2.71 -2.14 -20.43
N LEU A 9 -4.05 -2.11 -20.33
CA LEU A 9 -4.77 -2.31 -19.07
C LEU A 9 -6.25 -2.63 -19.30
N ILE A 10 -6.86 -3.29 -18.32
CA ILE A 10 -8.32 -3.39 -18.18
C ILE A 10 -8.75 -2.24 -17.28
N LEU A 11 -9.57 -1.32 -17.79
CA LEU A 11 -10.16 -0.24 -17.00
C LEU A 11 -11.56 -0.65 -16.56
N VAL A 12 -11.78 -0.64 -15.25
CA VAL A 12 -13.08 -0.90 -14.63
C VAL A 12 -13.50 0.38 -13.93
N THR A 13 -14.59 0.98 -14.36
CA THR A 13 -15.15 2.18 -13.73
C THR A 13 -16.40 1.78 -12.96
N THR A 14 -16.47 2.07 -11.66
CA THR A 14 -17.55 1.58 -10.80
C THR A 14 -17.93 2.58 -9.71
N ASP A 15 -19.09 2.39 -9.10
CA ASP A 15 -19.46 3.06 -7.84
C ASP A 15 -18.83 2.32 -6.64
N PHE A 16 -18.80 2.98 -5.48
CA PHE A 16 -18.21 2.39 -4.29
C PHE A 16 -18.99 1.19 -3.75
N ASP A 17 -20.32 1.19 -3.87
CA ASP A 17 -21.15 0.07 -3.42
C ASP A 17 -20.78 -1.23 -4.13
N THR A 18 -20.62 -1.17 -5.46
CA THR A 18 -20.14 -2.33 -6.24
C THR A 18 -18.69 -2.66 -5.90
N LEU A 19 -17.84 -1.65 -5.69
CA LEU A 19 -16.44 -1.86 -5.27
C LEU A 19 -16.34 -2.58 -3.92
N ASN A 20 -17.26 -2.31 -3.00
CA ASN A 20 -17.28 -2.87 -1.65
C ASN A 20 -17.96 -4.25 -1.55
N THR A 21 -18.34 -4.84 -2.68
CA THR A 21 -18.86 -6.22 -2.73
C THR A 21 -17.80 -7.24 -2.32
N GLN A 22 -18.25 -8.42 -1.87
CA GLN A 22 -17.37 -9.44 -1.31
C GLN A 22 -16.30 -9.90 -2.31
N TRP A 23 -16.69 -10.23 -3.54
CA TRP A 23 -15.76 -10.71 -4.59
C TRP A 23 -14.70 -9.67 -4.99
N MET A 24 -15.05 -8.37 -5.00
CA MET A 24 -14.08 -7.29 -5.24
C MET A 24 -13.07 -7.20 -4.09
N ARG A 25 -13.55 -7.24 -2.85
CA ARG A 25 -12.69 -7.20 -1.66
C ARG A 25 -11.75 -8.41 -1.60
N ASP A 26 -12.24 -9.60 -1.91
CA ASP A 26 -11.47 -10.84 -1.90
C ASP A 26 -10.38 -10.83 -2.99
N PHE A 27 -10.72 -10.40 -4.20
CA PHE A 27 -9.74 -10.25 -5.28
C PHE A 27 -8.61 -9.29 -4.87
N LEU A 28 -8.96 -8.14 -4.29
CA LEU A 28 -7.99 -7.13 -3.91
C LEU A 28 -7.16 -7.56 -2.69
N SER A 29 -7.76 -8.22 -1.70
CA SER A 29 -7.00 -8.75 -0.56
C SER A 29 -5.96 -9.79 -1.00
N ASN A 30 -6.34 -10.67 -1.94
CA ASN A 30 -5.44 -11.68 -2.50
C ASN A 30 -4.26 -11.03 -3.24
N HIS A 31 -4.47 -9.88 -3.89
CA HIS A 31 -3.46 -9.18 -4.69
C HIS A 31 -2.70 -8.07 -3.94
N SER A 32 -2.76 -8.02 -2.61
CA SER A 32 -2.15 -6.97 -1.77
C SER A 32 -0.71 -6.55 -2.15
N ARG A 33 0.16 -7.50 -2.52
CA ARG A 33 1.54 -7.21 -3.00
C ARG A 33 1.64 -6.47 -4.32
N GLY A 34 0.67 -6.67 -5.20
CA GLY A 34 0.63 -6.14 -6.55
C GLY A 34 -0.28 -4.93 -6.70
N MET A 35 -0.63 -4.23 -5.61
CA MET A 35 -1.55 -3.10 -5.67
C MET A 35 -0.85 -1.75 -5.52
N LEU A 36 -1.27 -0.79 -6.34
CA LEU A 36 -0.95 0.61 -6.20
C LEU A 36 -2.24 1.41 -5.97
N PHE A 37 -2.33 2.02 -4.78
CA PHE A 37 -3.44 2.89 -4.42
C PHE A 37 -3.20 4.31 -4.93
N LEU A 38 -4.16 4.84 -5.68
CA LEU A 38 -4.26 6.21 -6.17
C LEU A 38 -5.45 6.91 -5.48
N GLU A 39 -5.63 8.20 -5.75
CA GLU A 39 -6.64 9.04 -5.07
C GLU A 39 -8.08 8.60 -5.34
N LYS A 40 -8.37 7.93 -6.46
CA LYS A 40 -9.71 7.41 -6.83
C LYS A 40 -9.69 6.05 -7.49
N ALA A 41 -8.53 5.41 -7.51
CA ALA A 41 -8.33 4.19 -8.24
C ALA A 41 -7.36 3.26 -7.51
N VAL A 42 -7.53 1.97 -7.76
CA VAL A 42 -6.57 0.94 -7.38
C VAL A 42 -6.10 0.27 -8.67
N LEU A 43 -4.79 0.25 -8.86
CA LEU A 43 -4.15 -0.47 -9.95
C LEU A 43 -3.62 -1.79 -9.41
N VAL A 44 -4.08 -2.89 -10.00
CA VAL A 44 -3.70 -4.26 -9.65
C VAL A 44 -2.81 -4.82 -10.75
N PHE A 45 -1.54 -5.00 -10.43
CA PHE A 45 -0.54 -5.61 -11.30
C PHE A 45 -0.73 -7.13 -11.36
N ARG A 46 -0.18 -7.72 -12.43
CA ARG A 46 -0.15 -9.17 -12.60
C ARG A 46 0.73 -9.80 -11.52
N ASN A 47 0.23 -10.87 -10.93
CA ASN A 47 1.01 -11.77 -10.09
C ASN A 47 0.85 -13.20 -10.62
N GLU A 48 1.96 -13.83 -11.00
CA GLU A 48 1.95 -15.15 -11.64
C GLU A 48 1.46 -16.26 -10.70
N THR A 49 1.55 -16.07 -9.38
CA THR A 49 1.06 -17.05 -8.40
C THR A 49 -0.45 -16.95 -8.15
N LEU A 50 -1.13 -15.93 -8.68
CA LEU A 50 -2.55 -15.65 -8.43
C LEU A 50 -3.39 -15.68 -9.72
N ASN A 51 -2.93 -16.40 -10.74
CA ASN A 51 -3.62 -16.48 -12.04
C ASN A 51 -5.05 -17.02 -11.89
N GLU A 52 -5.26 -18.05 -11.06
CA GLU A 52 -6.59 -18.65 -10.85
C GLU A 52 -7.59 -17.65 -10.24
N ALA A 53 -7.22 -17.01 -9.13
CA ALA A 53 -8.03 -15.98 -8.48
C ALA A 53 -8.35 -14.80 -9.41
N ARG A 54 -7.42 -14.50 -10.33
CA ARG A 54 -7.59 -13.45 -11.33
C ARG A 54 -8.51 -13.84 -12.47
N GLU A 55 -8.43 -15.07 -12.96
CA GLU A 55 -9.38 -15.59 -13.95
C GLU A 55 -10.79 -15.67 -13.39
N GLU A 56 -10.93 -16.11 -12.14
CA GLU A 56 -12.20 -16.12 -11.42
C GLU A 56 -12.77 -14.70 -11.29
N PHE A 57 -11.95 -13.74 -10.89
CA PHE A 57 -12.33 -12.34 -10.87
C PHE A 57 -12.80 -11.82 -12.24
N ILE A 58 -12.10 -12.15 -13.33
CA ILE A 58 -12.50 -11.76 -14.69
C ILE A 58 -13.84 -12.40 -15.09
N LYS A 59 -14.10 -13.64 -14.65
CA LYS A 59 -15.40 -14.31 -14.87
C LYS A 59 -16.53 -13.58 -14.15
N GLU A 60 -16.38 -13.33 -12.85
CA GLU A 60 -17.35 -12.58 -12.04
C GLU A 60 -17.62 -11.18 -12.63
N LEU A 61 -16.54 -10.47 -12.98
CA LEU A 61 -16.61 -9.14 -13.57
C LEU A 61 -17.34 -9.14 -14.93
N SER A 62 -17.13 -10.19 -15.75
CA SER A 62 -17.84 -10.39 -17.01
C SER A 62 -19.32 -10.70 -16.79
N GLN A 63 -19.66 -11.57 -15.83
CA GLN A 63 -21.04 -11.91 -15.51
C GLN A 63 -21.82 -10.70 -15.02
N PHE A 64 -21.24 -9.92 -14.10
CA PHE A 64 -21.85 -8.72 -13.56
C PHE A 64 -22.11 -7.67 -14.67
N HIS A 65 -21.15 -7.46 -15.57
CA HIS A 65 -21.31 -6.53 -16.68
C HIS A 65 -22.35 -7.03 -17.70
N ALA A 66 -22.35 -8.32 -18.02
CA ALA A 66 -23.32 -8.92 -18.94
C ALA A 66 -24.76 -8.82 -18.41
N ALA A 67 -24.97 -9.10 -17.12
CA ALA A 67 -26.26 -8.99 -16.46
C ALA A 67 -26.80 -7.55 -16.44
N LYS A 68 -25.91 -6.55 -16.34
CA LYS A 68 -26.30 -5.14 -16.30
C LYS A 68 -26.70 -4.57 -17.67
N HIS A 69 -26.15 -5.12 -18.76
CA HIS A 69 -26.28 -4.57 -20.10
C HIS A 69 -26.94 -5.53 -21.12
N ASP A 70 -27.52 -6.65 -20.68
CA ASP A 70 -28.12 -7.70 -21.53
C ASP A 70 -27.19 -8.20 -22.66
N PHE A 71 -25.89 -8.31 -22.36
CA PHE A 71 -24.90 -8.77 -23.34
C PHE A 71 -24.63 -10.29 -23.25
N SER A 72 -24.13 -10.87 -24.35
CA SER A 72 -23.60 -12.23 -24.35
C SER A 72 -22.33 -12.30 -23.48
N HIS A 73 -22.47 -12.92 -22.31
CA HIS A 73 -21.37 -13.17 -21.38
C HIS A 73 -20.18 -13.90 -22.03
N GLU A 74 -20.44 -14.93 -22.85
CA GLU A 74 -19.39 -15.75 -23.45
C GLU A 74 -18.47 -14.97 -24.39
N PHE A 75 -19.05 -14.08 -25.21
CA PHE A 75 -18.27 -13.25 -26.14
C PHE A 75 -17.39 -12.25 -25.38
N PHE A 76 -17.95 -11.62 -24.35
CA PHE A 76 -17.25 -10.63 -23.54
C PHE A 76 -16.14 -11.26 -22.69
N LEU A 77 -16.41 -12.43 -22.09
CA LEU A 77 -15.44 -13.19 -21.30
C LEU A 77 -14.21 -13.56 -22.14
N ARG A 78 -14.42 -14.10 -23.35
CA ARG A 78 -13.30 -14.43 -24.26
C ARG A 78 -12.43 -13.22 -24.56
N SER A 79 -13.04 -12.06 -24.73
CA SER A 79 -12.32 -10.81 -24.98
C SER A 79 -11.52 -10.39 -23.75
N MET A 80 -12.12 -10.42 -22.56
CA MET A 80 -11.41 -10.06 -21.32
C MET A 80 -10.26 -11.02 -20.98
N LEU A 81 -10.43 -12.33 -21.19
CA LEU A 81 -9.38 -13.32 -20.95
C LEU A 81 -8.14 -13.08 -21.83
N LYS A 82 -8.30 -12.57 -23.06
CA LYS A 82 -7.15 -12.16 -23.90
C LYS A 82 -6.35 -11.02 -23.27
N PHE A 83 -7.00 -10.15 -22.50
CA PHE A 83 -6.37 -9.07 -21.75
C PHE A 83 -6.03 -9.47 -20.32
N GLY A 84 -6.19 -10.74 -19.94
CA GLY A 84 -5.99 -11.21 -18.56
C GLY A 84 -4.59 -10.92 -18.02
N ASN A 85 -3.58 -10.86 -18.89
CA ASN A 85 -2.20 -10.53 -18.52
C ASN A 85 -1.94 -9.03 -18.27
N GLN A 86 -2.88 -8.14 -18.63
CA GLN A 86 -2.73 -6.69 -18.50
C GLN A 86 -3.15 -6.22 -17.11
N PRO A 87 -2.50 -5.22 -16.48
CA PRO A 87 -2.94 -4.65 -15.21
C PRO A 87 -4.44 -4.26 -15.20
N ILE A 88 -5.09 -4.40 -14.04
CA ILE A 88 -6.50 -4.00 -13.88
C ILE A 88 -6.52 -2.70 -13.08
N ARG A 89 -7.04 -1.63 -13.66
CA ARG A 89 -7.32 -0.37 -12.98
C ARG A 89 -8.79 -0.34 -12.62
N VAL A 90 -9.09 -0.30 -11.33
CA VAL A 90 -10.45 -0.09 -10.82
C VAL A 90 -10.55 1.36 -10.36
N GLU A 91 -11.48 2.11 -10.92
CA GLU A 91 -11.64 3.56 -10.71
C GLU A 91 -13.07 3.88 -10.27
N LEU A 92 -13.20 4.78 -9.30
CA LEU A 92 -14.49 5.29 -8.86
C LEU A 92 -15.06 6.27 -9.89
N ASN A 93 -16.34 6.11 -10.22
CA ASN A 93 -17.03 6.94 -11.21
C ASN A 93 -17.36 8.35 -10.72
N LYS A 94 -17.32 8.59 -9.41
CA LYS A 94 -17.68 9.85 -8.76
C LYS A 94 -16.72 10.17 -7.64
N ASP A 95 -16.63 11.47 -7.38
CA ASP A 95 -15.95 12.02 -6.22
C ASP A 95 -16.92 11.94 -5.05
N GLU A 96 -16.78 10.90 -4.25
CA GLU A 96 -17.54 10.76 -3.01
C GLU A 96 -16.94 11.67 -1.93
N GLU A 97 -17.78 12.14 -1.02
CA GLU A 97 -17.30 12.88 0.14
C GLU A 97 -16.35 12.00 0.96
N PRO A 98 -15.19 12.54 1.39
CA PRO A 98 -14.18 11.73 2.01
C PRO A 98 -14.65 11.19 3.36
N GLN A 99 -14.57 9.88 3.53
CA GLN A 99 -14.90 9.23 4.80
C GLN A 99 -13.67 9.20 5.70
N ASN A 100 -13.76 9.83 6.86
CA ASN A 100 -12.66 9.88 7.82
C ASN A 100 -12.50 8.55 8.56
N VAL A 101 -11.32 7.94 8.44
CA VAL A 101 -10.94 6.72 9.16
C VAL A 101 -9.83 7.04 10.14
N LYS A 102 -10.07 6.76 11.42
CA LYS A 102 -9.06 6.91 12.47
C LYS A 102 -8.21 5.66 12.56
N VAL A 103 -6.89 5.86 12.53
CA VAL A 103 -5.89 4.81 12.67
C VAL A 103 -5.01 5.13 13.86
N ASN A 104 -5.08 4.29 14.90
CA ASN A 104 -4.27 4.43 16.10
C ASN A 104 -2.92 3.75 15.88
N LEU A 105 -1.85 4.43 16.30
CA LEU A 105 -0.48 3.92 16.28
C LEU A 105 0.03 3.83 17.72
N TYR A 106 0.62 2.69 18.04
CA TYR A 106 1.20 2.45 19.36
C TYR A 106 2.55 1.72 19.21
N ALA A 107 3.60 2.24 19.84
CA ALA A 107 4.90 1.61 19.90
C ALA A 107 5.01 0.81 21.21
N TYR A 108 5.17 -0.51 21.11
CA TYR A 108 5.45 -1.34 22.29
C TYR A 108 6.86 -1.04 22.81
N ASN A 109 7.82 -0.99 21.90
CA ASN A 109 9.25 -0.73 22.11
C ASN A 109 9.83 -0.04 20.84
N SER A 110 11.16 -0.01 20.71
CA SER A 110 11.88 0.54 19.54
C SER A 110 11.67 -0.22 18.24
N ASP A 111 11.21 -1.48 18.33
CA ASP A 111 11.25 -2.44 17.24
C ASP A 111 9.86 -2.95 16.86
N THR A 112 8.82 -2.63 17.63
CA THR A 112 7.49 -3.20 17.45
C THR A 112 6.42 -2.12 17.51
N VAL A 113 5.66 -2.00 16.41
CA VAL A 113 4.57 -1.04 16.27
C VAL A 113 3.26 -1.76 16.03
N LEU A 114 2.23 -1.39 16.78
CA LEU A 114 0.84 -1.75 16.54
C LEU A 114 0.17 -0.62 15.76
N ILE A 115 -0.46 -0.99 14.65
CA ILE A 115 -1.44 -0.18 13.95
C ILE A 115 -2.82 -0.78 14.23
N SER A 116 -3.78 0.02 14.68
CA SER A 116 -5.15 -0.45 14.93
C SER A 116 -6.21 0.52 14.46
N LEU A 117 -7.37 0.00 14.09
CA LEU A 117 -8.57 0.73 13.72
C LEU A 117 -9.65 0.46 14.76
N GLU A 118 -10.50 1.46 15.01
CA GLU A 118 -11.66 1.31 15.90
C GLU A 118 -12.73 0.40 15.29
N TYR A 119 -12.91 0.48 13.97
CA TYR A 119 -13.81 -0.36 13.20
C TYR A 119 -13.07 -0.99 12.02
N PRO A 120 -13.43 -2.23 11.62
CA PRO A 120 -12.82 -2.88 10.46
C PRO A 120 -12.96 -2.02 9.19
N ASN A 121 -11.84 -1.75 8.52
CA ASN A 121 -11.84 -1.11 7.21
C ASN A 121 -10.87 -1.86 6.28
N SER A 122 -11.45 -2.67 5.39
CA SER A 122 -10.70 -3.53 4.48
C SER A 122 -9.78 -2.75 3.55
N TRP A 123 -10.18 -1.53 3.14
CA TRP A 123 -9.44 -0.71 2.19
C TRP A 123 -8.19 -0.10 2.80
N VAL A 124 -8.34 0.54 3.96
CA VAL A 124 -7.23 1.14 4.69
C VAL A 124 -6.24 0.05 5.14
N LEU A 125 -6.73 -1.10 5.61
CA LEU A 125 -5.86 -2.22 5.97
C LEU A 125 -5.18 -2.85 4.76
N SER A 126 -5.87 -3.01 3.63
CA SER A 126 -5.24 -3.52 2.41
C SER A 126 -4.15 -2.58 1.90
N TYR A 127 -4.38 -1.26 2.00
CA TYR A 127 -3.35 -0.27 1.73
C TYR A 127 -2.14 -0.46 2.66
N LEU A 128 -2.35 -0.49 3.97
CA LEU A 128 -1.26 -0.64 4.94
C LEU A 128 -0.49 -1.94 4.73
N ARG A 129 -1.20 -3.07 4.51
CA ARG A 129 -0.58 -4.36 4.16
C ARG A 129 0.24 -4.24 2.88
N SER A 130 -0.31 -3.67 1.79
CA SER A 130 0.44 -3.52 0.53
C SER A 130 1.76 -2.76 0.68
N GLN A 131 1.83 -1.82 1.64
CA GLN A 131 3.04 -1.03 1.87
C GLN A 131 4.03 -1.67 2.84
N LEU A 132 3.52 -2.46 3.80
CA LEU A 132 4.26 -2.90 4.98
C LEU A 132 4.35 -4.42 5.14
N GLU A 133 3.81 -5.22 4.20
CA GLU A 133 3.63 -6.67 4.35
C GLU A 133 4.89 -7.42 4.80
N VAL A 134 6.06 -7.05 4.26
CA VAL A 134 7.35 -7.67 4.60
C VAL A 134 7.70 -7.54 6.09
N TYR A 135 7.11 -6.56 6.76
CA TYR A 135 7.31 -6.22 8.16
C TYR A 135 6.12 -6.61 9.04
N VAL A 136 5.04 -7.18 8.47
CA VAL A 136 3.87 -7.60 9.26
C VAL A 136 4.15 -8.94 9.94
N GLU A 137 4.22 -8.93 11.27
CA GLU A 137 4.32 -10.17 12.05
C GLU A 137 2.97 -10.83 12.24
N ARG A 138 1.94 -10.02 12.54
CA ARG A 138 0.57 -10.47 12.81
C ARG A 138 -0.43 -9.47 12.28
N GLY A 139 -1.55 -9.96 11.75
CA GLY A 139 -2.62 -9.11 11.26
C GLY A 139 -3.99 -9.69 11.53
N THR A 140 -4.92 -8.82 11.91
CA THR A 140 -6.35 -9.09 12.02
C THR A 140 -7.10 -8.18 11.05
N ASP A 141 -8.43 -8.25 11.06
CA ASP A 141 -9.35 -7.36 10.33
C ASP A 141 -9.40 -5.92 10.89
N THR A 142 -8.74 -5.66 12.02
CA THR A 142 -8.71 -4.34 12.69
C THR A 142 -7.32 -3.88 13.09
N SER A 143 -6.32 -4.76 13.10
CA SER A 143 -4.97 -4.42 13.57
C SER A 143 -3.85 -5.11 12.80
N LEU A 144 -2.68 -4.48 12.80
CA LEU A 144 -1.42 -4.98 12.25
C LEU A 144 -0.32 -4.76 13.27
N VAL A 145 0.43 -5.82 13.58
CA VAL A 145 1.67 -5.76 14.37
C VAL A 145 2.83 -5.81 13.39
N LEU A 146 3.73 -4.83 13.51
CA LEU A 146 4.86 -4.63 12.63
C LEU A 146 6.17 -4.79 13.39
N ASP A 147 7.11 -5.52 12.80
CA ASP A 147 8.52 -5.51 13.16
C ASP A 147 9.22 -4.38 12.40
N VAL A 148 9.69 -3.39 13.14
CA VAL A 148 10.40 -2.21 12.66
C VAL A 148 11.81 -2.10 13.26
N SER A 149 12.43 -3.25 13.58
CA SER A 149 13.80 -3.33 14.08
C SER A 149 14.85 -2.70 13.16
N ASP A 150 14.71 -2.84 11.83
CA ASP A 150 15.61 -2.23 10.84
C ASP A 150 15.21 -0.78 10.51
N TYR A 151 16.21 0.08 10.31
CA TYR A 151 16.05 1.44 9.76
C TYR A 151 15.22 1.46 8.46
N ARG A 152 15.39 0.46 7.59
CA ARG A 152 14.58 0.36 6.35
C ARG A 152 13.10 0.18 6.64
N ALA A 153 12.76 -0.57 7.69
CA ALA A 153 11.38 -0.79 8.12
C ALA A 153 10.77 0.49 8.69
N LYS A 154 11.51 1.23 9.54
CA LYS A 154 11.09 2.54 10.06
C LYS A 154 10.84 3.55 8.94
N ALA A 155 11.75 3.65 7.96
CA ALA A 155 11.59 4.53 6.81
C ALA A 155 10.37 4.14 5.94
N ARG A 156 10.11 2.83 5.76
CA ARG A 156 8.93 2.35 5.03
C ARG A 156 7.63 2.67 5.78
N LEU A 157 7.63 2.51 7.10
CA LEU A 157 6.52 2.90 7.97
C LEU A 157 6.20 4.38 7.83
N GLU A 158 7.19 5.26 7.99
CA GLU A 158 7.01 6.71 7.80
C GLU A 158 6.41 7.04 6.43
N LYS A 159 6.95 6.44 5.37
CA LYS A 159 6.43 6.65 4.01
C LYS A 159 4.98 6.18 3.85
N ALA A 160 4.59 5.09 4.49
CA ALA A 160 3.21 4.61 4.48
C ALA A 160 2.28 5.56 5.25
N LEU A 161 2.70 6.05 6.42
CA LEU A 161 1.94 6.98 7.26
C LEU A 161 1.82 8.39 6.64
N ASN A 162 2.68 8.73 5.67
CA ASN A 162 2.56 9.99 4.93
C ASN A 162 1.36 10.00 3.97
N LYS A 163 0.85 8.85 3.54
CA LYS A 163 -0.34 8.82 2.67
C LYS A 163 -1.59 9.01 3.53
N ARG A 164 -2.32 10.09 3.27
CA ARG A 164 -3.56 10.44 4.01
C ARG A 164 -4.85 10.10 3.27
N HIS A 165 -4.76 9.64 2.02
CA HIS A 165 -5.92 9.35 1.18
C HIS A 165 -5.80 7.99 0.52
N VAL A 166 -6.86 7.18 0.61
CA VAL A 166 -6.96 5.86 -0.02
C VAL A 166 -8.38 5.73 -0.58
N LEU A 167 -8.53 5.73 -1.92
CA LEU A 167 -9.85 5.86 -2.55
C LEU A 167 -10.57 7.10 -1.97
N HIS A 168 -11.84 6.98 -1.58
CA HIS A 168 -12.54 8.08 -0.90
C HIS A 168 -12.21 8.20 0.60
N TYR A 169 -11.40 7.31 1.19
CA TYR A 169 -11.09 7.38 2.62
C TYR A 169 -9.99 8.40 2.91
N GLN A 170 -10.24 9.23 3.93
CA GLN A 170 -9.24 10.11 4.52
C GLN A 170 -8.74 9.53 5.84
N ILE A 171 -7.44 9.24 5.91
CA ILE A 171 -6.81 8.58 7.05
C ILE A 171 -6.30 9.63 8.05
N SER A 172 -6.81 9.54 9.26
CA SER A 172 -6.35 10.33 10.41
C SER A 172 -5.55 9.43 11.35
N TYR A 173 -4.24 9.62 11.40
CA TYR A 173 -3.37 8.89 12.32
C TYR A 173 -3.35 9.54 13.71
N SER A 174 -3.61 8.77 14.75
CA SER A 174 -3.54 9.16 16.16
C SER A 174 -2.45 8.35 16.87
N TYR A 175 -1.62 9.02 17.66
CA TYR A 175 -0.59 8.37 18.46
C TYR A 175 -0.39 9.13 19.77
N ASN A 176 0.11 8.44 20.79
CA ASN A 176 0.41 9.07 22.08
C ASN A 176 1.74 9.86 22.02
N GLU A 177 1.94 10.78 22.96
CA GLU A 177 3.15 11.63 23.02
C GLU A 177 4.45 10.83 23.08
N ARG A 178 4.39 9.59 23.59
CA ARG A 178 5.55 8.71 23.74
C ARG A 178 5.83 7.85 22.52
N PHE A 179 5.01 7.90 21.48
CA PHE A 179 5.14 7.03 20.31
C PHE A 179 6.49 7.23 19.64
N ILE A 180 6.80 8.47 19.27
CA ILE A 180 8.07 8.83 18.63
C ILE A 180 9.24 8.58 19.58
N SER A 181 9.15 8.99 20.85
CA SER A 181 10.25 8.79 21.79
C SER A 181 10.60 7.32 22.02
N LYS A 182 9.59 6.43 22.00
CA LYS A 182 9.81 4.98 22.12
C LYS A 182 10.37 4.39 20.83
N LEU A 183 9.80 4.76 19.68
CA LEU A 183 10.19 4.20 18.38
C LEU A 183 11.64 4.56 18.01
N TYR A 184 12.11 5.74 18.43
CA TYR A 184 13.45 6.25 18.15
C TYR A 184 14.32 6.36 19.42
N SER A 185 14.01 5.59 20.47
CA SER A 185 14.80 5.62 21.71
C SER A 185 16.28 5.30 21.48
N ASP A 186 16.59 4.44 20.51
CA ASP A 186 17.98 4.08 20.19
C ASP A 186 18.76 5.26 19.63
N PHE A 187 18.08 6.19 18.95
CA PHE A 187 18.67 7.42 18.43
C PHE A 187 18.89 8.48 19.52
N ALA A 188 18.25 8.35 20.69
CA ALA A 188 18.51 9.23 21.82
C ALA A 188 19.97 9.09 22.30
N ASN A 189 20.59 7.92 22.13
CA ASN A 189 22.01 7.69 22.43
C ASN A 189 22.95 8.28 21.36
N PHE A 190 22.44 8.63 20.18
CA PHE A 190 23.18 9.28 19.10
C PHE A 190 23.01 10.81 19.11
N SER A 191 22.50 11.39 20.21
CA SER A 191 22.33 12.84 20.35
C SER A 191 23.62 13.59 19.99
N PHE A 192 23.58 14.35 18.88
CA PHE A 192 24.41 15.47 18.37
C PHE A 192 25.91 15.61 18.71
N GLY A 193 26.46 15.01 19.76
CA GLY A 193 27.88 15.04 20.12
C GLY A 193 28.78 14.15 19.26
N THR A 194 28.23 13.23 18.48
CA THR A 194 29.02 12.37 17.57
C THR A 194 29.19 13.00 16.19
N LEU A 195 28.21 13.79 15.71
CA LEU A 195 28.31 14.48 14.41
C LEU A 195 29.39 15.57 14.39
N CYS A 196 29.73 16.17 15.54
CA CYS A 196 30.84 17.11 15.63
C CYS A 196 32.23 16.45 15.69
N ARG A 197 32.32 15.12 15.93
CA ARG A 197 33.62 14.42 15.95
C ARG A 197 34.07 14.01 14.54
N ASP A 198 33.13 13.79 13.63
CA ASP A 198 33.46 13.42 12.25
C ASP A 198 34.02 14.60 11.43
N GLU A 199 33.71 15.85 11.78
CA GLU A 199 34.32 17.03 11.12
C GLU A 199 35.78 17.27 11.57
N ASP A 200 36.15 16.89 12.80
CA ASP A 200 37.52 17.04 13.31
C ASP A 200 38.48 15.97 12.75
N ASP A 201 37.98 14.78 12.37
CA ASP A 201 38.80 13.70 11.80
C ASP A 201 39.06 13.89 10.29
N VAL A 202 38.21 14.63 9.57
CA VAL A 202 38.45 14.97 8.15
C VAL A 202 39.55 16.02 7.98
N GLN A 203 39.79 16.89 8.97
CA GLN A 203 40.86 17.88 8.90
C GLN A 203 42.26 17.34 9.18
N LYS A 204 42.41 16.12 9.72
CA LYS A 204 43.71 15.64 10.22
C LYS A 204 44.47 14.66 9.36
N ASN A 205 43.96 14.22 8.22
CA ASN A 205 44.65 13.17 7.48
C ASN A 205 44.72 13.42 5.97
N HIS A 206 45.97 13.64 5.55
CA HIS A 206 46.60 13.47 4.23
C HIS A 206 46.98 14.75 3.46
N PHE A 207 48.14 15.31 3.80
CA PHE A 207 48.96 16.04 2.82
C PHE A 207 49.61 15.02 1.88
N TYR A 208 49.21 15.00 0.61
CA TYR A 208 50.00 14.35 -0.44
C TYR A 208 50.70 15.44 -1.26
N THR A 209 52.02 15.50 -1.16
CA THR A 209 52.87 16.29 -2.05
C THR A 209 53.01 15.53 -3.37
N VAL A 210 52.52 16.12 -4.45
CA VAL A 210 52.74 15.60 -5.82
C VAL A 210 54.21 15.85 -6.17
N LEU A 211 55.01 14.78 -6.23
CA LEU A 211 56.35 14.82 -6.80
C LEU A 211 56.21 14.81 -8.33
N GLN A 212 56.47 15.96 -8.96
CA GLN A 212 56.82 16.00 -10.38
C GLN A 212 58.21 15.38 -10.54
N CYS A 213 58.32 14.36 -11.39
CA CYS A 213 59.60 13.85 -11.87
C CYS A 213 59.82 14.29 -13.33
N PRO A 214 61.10 14.48 -13.73
CA PRO A 214 61.56 15.30 -14.86
C PRO A 214 61.24 14.74 -16.26
#